data_AF-A0AAD5JPW9-F1
#
_entry.id   AF-A0AAD5JPW9-F1
#
_cell.length_a   1.000
_cell.length_b   1.000
_cell.length_c   1.000
_cell.angle_alpha   90.00
_cell.angle_beta   90.00
_cell.angle_gamma   90.00
#
_symmetry.space_group_name_H-M   'P 1'
#
loop_
_entity.id
_entity.type
_entity.pdbx_description
1 polymer ?
#
loop_
_entity_poly.entity_id
_entity_poly.type
_entity_poly.pdbx_seq_one_letter_code
_entity_poly.pdbx_strand_id
1 'polypeptide(L)'
;MGAFSWSVQVWSSRETLLKDWELDPEKCAYRIEALHDYLNTENQTPQEIRSKIQEESIKVSSEFVKGLKELEMAIKTMTTPSAAILHITRSKIAAKNLKFMLNTELCKEISDLLEVIPAVTMASLLADVVSCSEKIAESVHELASLAKFKSMKPELVAERKPGLRNVECS
;
A
#
# COMPACT_ATOMS: atom_id res chain seq x y z
N MET A 1 -27.69 6.15 -33.28
CA MET A 1 -26.40 5.51 -33.64
C MET A 1 -25.40 5.85 -32.55
N GLY A 2 -24.99 4.92 -31.69
CA GLY A 2 -24.14 5.27 -30.53
C GLY A 2 -23.67 4.12 -29.63
N ALA A 3 -23.97 2.85 -29.95
CA ALA A 3 -23.64 1.73 -29.07
C ALA A 3 -22.26 1.08 -29.33
N PHE A 4 -21.59 1.39 -30.46
CA PHE A 4 -20.32 0.75 -30.82
C PHE A 4 -19.07 1.53 -30.38
N SER A 5 -19.22 2.78 -29.90
CA SER A 5 -18.07 3.59 -29.47
C SER A 5 -17.51 3.18 -28.10
N TRP A 6 -18.35 2.61 -27.22
CA TRP A 6 -17.94 2.19 -25.88
C TRP A 6 -17.03 0.97 -25.93
N SER A 7 -17.34 0.00 -26.79
CA SER A 7 -16.51 -1.18 -26.95
C SER A 7 -15.13 -0.82 -27.45
N VAL A 8 -14.99 0.11 -28.40
CA VAL A 8 -13.69 0.51 -28.97
C VAL A 8 -12.86 1.32 -27.99
N GLN A 9 -13.45 2.27 -27.25
CA GLN A 9 -12.70 3.05 -26.26
C GLN A 9 -12.27 2.17 -25.07
N VAL A 10 -13.17 1.29 -24.60
CA VAL A 10 -12.84 0.32 -23.54
C VAL A 10 -11.82 -0.71 -24.03
N TRP A 11 -11.88 -1.15 -25.29
CA TRP A 11 -10.85 -2.02 -25.89
C TRP A 11 -9.51 -1.32 -26.09
N SER A 12 -9.51 -0.06 -26.52
CA SER A 12 -8.30 0.71 -26.76
C SER A 12 -7.60 1.06 -25.45
N SER A 13 -8.36 1.42 -24.41
CA SER A 13 -7.84 1.52 -23.04
C SER A 13 -7.40 0.14 -22.52
N ARG A 14 -8.13 -0.93 -22.85
CA ARG A 14 -7.68 -2.32 -22.60
C ARG A 14 -6.37 -2.60 -23.31
N GLU A 15 -6.10 -2.12 -24.52
CA GLU A 15 -4.89 -2.43 -25.28
C GLU A 15 -3.68 -1.65 -24.80
N THR A 16 -3.86 -0.42 -24.33
CA THR A 16 -2.79 0.35 -23.69
C THR A 16 -2.52 -0.17 -22.28
N LEU A 17 -3.56 -0.48 -21.50
CA LEU A 17 -3.43 -1.08 -20.18
C LEU A 17 -2.98 -2.52 -20.25
N LEU A 18 -3.40 -3.33 -21.24
CA LEU A 18 -2.85 -4.67 -21.47
C LEU A 18 -1.38 -4.55 -21.86
N LYS A 19 -0.94 -3.56 -22.65
CA LYS A 19 0.49 -3.44 -22.95
C LYS A 19 1.34 -3.08 -21.71
N ASP A 20 0.80 -2.30 -20.77
CA ASP A 20 1.47 -2.01 -19.48
C ASP A 20 1.26 -3.12 -18.42
N TRP A 21 0.13 -3.84 -18.48
CA TRP A 21 -0.30 -4.91 -17.57
C TRP A 21 0.18 -6.29 -18.01
N GLU A 22 0.50 -6.52 -19.27
CA GLU A 22 1.10 -7.77 -19.78
C GLU A 22 2.61 -7.80 -19.47
N LEU A 23 3.14 -6.74 -18.83
CA LEU A 23 4.54 -6.57 -18.47
C LEU A 23 4.85 -6.64 -16.96
N ASP A 24 3.88 -6.86 -16.04
CA ASP A 24 4.18 -6.87 -14.58
C ASP A 24 3.36 -7.68 -13.54
N PRO A 25 2.22 -8.36 -13.79
CA PRO A 25 1.49 -9.09 -12.75
C PRO A 25 2.27 -10.30 -12.24
N GLU A 26 3.05 -10.94 -13.12
CA GLU A 26 4.04 -11.95 -12.73
C GLU A 26 5.11 -11.38 -11.80
N LYS A 27 5.56 -10.14 -12.02
CA LYS A 27 6.54 -9.49 -11.13
C LYS A 27 5.95 -9.23 -9.75
N CYS A 28 4.65 -8.95 -9.64
CA CYS A 28 4.01 -8.77 -8.35
C CYS A 28 3.85 -10.07 -7.58
N ALA A 29 3.45 -11.16 -8.25
CA ALA A 29 3.45 -12.49 -7.64
C ALA A 29 4.87 -12.87 -7.16
N TYR A 30 5.88 -12.69 -8.01
CA TYR A 30 7.28 -12.96 -7.68
C TYR A 30 7.79 -12.14 -6.49
N ARG A 31 7.45 -10.84 -6.41
CA ARG A 31 7.86 -9.98 -5.27
C ARG A 31 7.21 -10.41 -3.95
N ILE A 32 5.94 -10.82 -4.01
CA ILE A 32 5.22 -11.33 -2.84
C ILE A 32 5.84 -12.66 -2.40
N GLU A 33 6.13 -13.55 -3.35
CA GLU A 33 6.81 -14.83 -3.09
C GLU A 33 8.22 -14.61 -2.52
N ALA A 34 9.02 -13.74 -3.11
CA ALA A 34 10.34 -13.39 -2.61
C ALA A 34 10.28 -12.80 -1.18
N LEU A 35 9.30 -11.94 -0.89
CA LEU A 35 9.08 -11.44 0.47
C LEU A 35 8.66 -12.55 1.43
N HIS A 36 7.75 -13.43 1.01
CA HIS A 36 7.27 -14.55 1.81
C HIS A 36 8.42 -15.51 2.16
N ASP A 37 9.22 -15.89 1.16
CA ASP A 37 10.37 -16.77 1.35
C ASP A 37 11.40 -16.09 2.27
N TYR A 38 11.67 -14.81 2.06
CA TYR A 38 12.55 -14.03 2.90
C TYR A 38 12.08 -13.93 4.36
N LEU A 39 10.78 -13.84 4.62
CA LEU A 39 10.23 -13.81 5.98
C LEU A 39 10.28 -15.19 6.67
N ASN A 40 10.27 -16.27 5.89
CA ASN A 40 10.34 -17.65 6.39
C ASN A 40 11.78 -18.15 6.58
N THR A 41 12.79 -17.45 6.04
CA THR A 41 14.18 -17.74 6.34
C THR A 41 14.58 -17.19 7.71
N GLU A 42 15.38 -17.95 8.46
CA GLU A 42 15.94 -17.49 9.73
C GLU A 42 16.99 -16.40 9.46
N ASN A 43 16.58 -15.14 9.59
CA ASN A 43 17.44 -14.00 9.29
C ASN A 43 18.12 -13.49 10.57
N GLN A 44 19.45 -13.37 10.54
CA GLN A 44 20.24 -12.79 11.62
C GLN A 44 20.16 -11.25 11.58
N THR A 45 19.01 -10.68 11.90
CA THR A 45 18.91 -9.23 12.13
C THR A 45 19.14 -8.96 13.62
N PRO A 46 20.19 -8.22 14.02
CA PRO A 46 20.42 -7.88 15.42
C PRO A 46 19.20 -7.21 16.06
N GLN A 47 18.97 -7.52 17.34
CA GLN A 47 17.76 -7.08 18.05
C GLN A 47 17.61 -5.56 18.11
N GLU A 48 18.72 -4.82 18.17
CA GLU A 48 18.73 -3.35 18.16
C GLU A 48 18.24 -2.78 16.83
N ILE A 49 18.59 -3.42 15.71
CA ILE A 49 18.08 -3.05 14.39
C ILE A 49 16.60 -3.38 14.30
N ARG A 50 16.21 -4.56 14.80
CA ARG A 50 14.82 -5.02 14.80
C ARG A 50 13.88 -4.07 15.53
N SER A 51 14.28 -3.57 16.70
CA SER A 51 13.45 -2.63 17.46
C SER A 51 13.29 -1.29 16.72
N LYS A 52 14.36 -0.78 16.09
CA LYS A 52 14.33 0.47 15.31
C LYS A 52 13.43 0.37 14.06
N ILE A 53 13.37 -0.79 13.40
CA ILE A 53 12.57 -0.98 12.17
C ILE A 53 11.11 -1.39 12.41
N GLN A 54 10.76 -1.81 13.63
CA GLN A 54 9.50 -2.48 13.91
C GLN A 54 8.29 -1.55 13.73
N GLU A 55 8.37 -0.32 14.20
CA GLU A 55 7.27 0.65 14.12
C GLU A 55 6.90 0.94 12.66
N GLU A 56 7.89 1.31 11.85
CA GLU A 56 7.74 1.61 10.42
C GLU A 56 7.24 0.39 9.65
N SER A 57 7.77 -0.80 9.92
CA SER A 57 7.36 -2.04 9.25
C SER A 57 5.90 -2.42 9.57
N ILE A 58 5.48 -2.23 10.82
CA ILE A 58 4.08 -2.41 11.24
C ILE A 58 3.19 -1.41 10.52
N LYS A 59 3.61 -0.14 10.43
CA LYS A 59 2.86 0.91 9.74
C LYS A 59 2.68 0.62 8.25
N VAL A 60 3.76 0.23 7.57
CA VAL A 60 3.72 -0.20 6.16
C VAL A 60 2.70 -1.31 5.96
N SER A 61 2.82 -2.38 6.76
CA SER A 61 2.00 -3.58 6.65
C SER A 61 0.53 -3.31 6.99
N SER A 62 0.26 -2.52 8.02
CA SER A 62 -1.10 -2.15 8.45
C SER A 62 -1.83 -1.35 7.37
N GLU A 63 -1.19 -0.31 6.84
CA GLU A 63 -1.78 0.50 5.77
C GLU A 63 -1.90 -0.29 4.46
N PHE A 64 -0.94 -1.16 4.14
CA PHE A 64 -1.00 -2.04 2.96
C PHE A 64 -2.22 -2.97 3.02
N VAL A 65 -2.41 -3.68 4.14
CA VAL A 65 -3.52 -4.62 4.33
C VAL A 65 -4.87 -3.89 4.31
N LYS A 66 -4.98 -2.70 4.93
CA LYS A 66 -6.18 -1.87 4.82
C LYS A 66 -6.48 -1.50 3.37
N GLY A 67 -5.45 -1.07 2.63
CA GLY A 67 -5.57 -0.74 1.21
C GLY A 67 -6.11 -1.90 0.38
N LEU A 68 -5.56 -3.11 0.54
CA LEU A 68 -6.04 -4.31 -0.16
C LEU A 68 -7.49 -4.67 0.19
N LYS A 69 -7.87 -4.59 1.47
CA LYS A 69 -9.26 -4.84 1.91
C LYS A 69 -10.24 -3.83 1.32
N GLU A 70 -9.86 -2.56 1.28
CA GLU A 70 -10.67 -1.51 0.66
C GLU A 70 -10.78 -1.69 -0.86
N LEU A 71 -9.71 -2.15 -1.55
CA LEU A 71 -9.79 -2.51 -2.97
C LEU A 71 -10.80 -3.63 -3.22
N GLU A 72 -10.69 -4.72 -2.44
CA GLU A 72 -11.60 -5.84 -2.52
C GLU A 72 -13.05 -5.39 -2.31
N MET A 73 -13.29 -4.56 -1.29
CA MET A 73 -14.61 -4.02 -0.98
C MET A 73 -15.15 -3.11 -2.08
N ALA A 74 -14.31 -2.23 -2.64
CA ALA A 74 -14.65 -1.33 -3.72
C ALA A 74 -15.11 -2.11 -4.97
N ILE A 75 -14.39 -3.16 -5.35
CA ILE A 75 -14.76 -4.04 -6.47
C ILE A 75 -16.09 -4.75 -6.19
N LYS A 76 -16.23 -5.39 -5.01
CA LYS A 76 -17.43 -6.15 -4.64
C LYS A 76 -18.69 -5.29 -4.59
N THR A 77 -18.55 -4.06 -4.10
CA THR A 77 -19.67 -3.13 -3.93
C THR A 77 -19.87 -2.20 -5.13
N MET A 78 -18.99 -2.30 -6.14
CA MET A 78 -18.94 -1.40 -7.29
C MET A 78 -18.89 0.08 -6.87
N THR A 79 -18.01 0.38 -5.90
CA THR A 79 -17.78 1.74 -5.38
C THR A 79 -16.38 2.24 -5.68
N THR A 80 -16.20 3.55 -5.71
CA THR A 80 -14.90 4.17 -6.00
C THR A 80 -13.84 3.79 -4.96
N PRO A 81 -12.61 3.38 -5.34
CA PRO A 81 -11.58 2.89 -4.42
C PRO A 81 -10.80 4.00 -3.70
N SER A 82 -11.44 5.11 -3.30
CA SER A 82 -10.77 6.29 -2.74
C SER A 82 -10.05 5.98 -1.41
N ALA A 83 -10.70 5.24 -0.51
CA ALA A 83 -10.10 4.79 0.75
C ALA A 83 -8.91 3.86 0.52
N ALA A 84 -9.01 2.97 -0.47
CA ALA A 84 -7.95 2.05 -0.84
C ALA A 84 -6.69 2.78 -1.32
N ILE A 85 -6.86 3.74 -2.24
CA ILE A 85 -5.78 4.58 -2.77
C ILE A 85 -5.09 5.34 -1.64
N LEU A 86 -5.86 5.90 -0.70
CA LEU A 86 -5.30 6.61 0.46
C LEU A 86 -4.41 5.69 1.32
N HIS A 87 -4.89 4.50 1.65
CA HIS A 87 -4.14 3.53 2.46
C HIS A 87 -2.88 3.02 1.73
N ILE A 88 -2.96 2.72 0.43
CA ILE A 88 -1.80 2.30 -0.36
C ILE A 88 -0.76 3.43 -0.46
N THR A 89 -1.20 4.67 -0.64
CA THR A 89 -0.31 5.85 -0.64
C THR A 89 0.39 6.02 0.71
N ARG A 90 -0.34 5.87 1.83
CA ARG A 90 0.24 5.93 3.19
C ARG A 90 1.25 4.81 3.42
N SER A 91 0.95 3.59 2.96
CA SER A 91 1.87 2.46 3.01
C SER A 91 3.15 2.74 2.20
N LYS A 92 3.01 3.30 0.99
CA LYS A 92 4.14 3.67 0.12
C LYS A 92 5.04 4.73 0.76
N ILE A 93 4.46 5.74 1.42
CA ILE A 93 5.21 6.75 2.17
C ILE A 93 5.96 6.09 3.34
N ALA A 94 5.28 5.24 4.12
CA ALA A 94 5.92 4.54 5.22
C ALA A 94 7.08 3.64 4.75
N ALA A 95 6.95 2.98 3.59
CA ALA A 95 8.00 2.12 3.03
C ALA A 95 9.22 2.94 2.58
N LYS A 96 9.00 4.12 2.00
CA LYS A 96 10.08 5.08 1.69
C LYS A 96 10.79 5.56 2.94
N ASN A 97 10.05 5.87 4.01
CA ASN A 97 10.63 6.30 5.28
C ASN A 97 11.46 5.18 5.92
N LEU A 98 10.95 3.95 5.96
CA LEU A 98 11.68 2.77 6.42
C LEU A 98 13.00 2.59 5.67
N LYS A 99 12.96 2.65 4.32
CA LYS A 99 14.16 2.53 3.48
C LYS A 99 15.16 3.66 3.73
N PHE A 100 14.68 4.89 3.91
CA PHE A 100 15.53 6.04 4.21
C PHE A 100 16.23 5.86 5.56
N MET A 101 15.47 5.57 6.62
CA MET A 101 15.98 5.31 7.98
C MET A 101 17.07 4.24 7.99
N LEU A 102 16.85 3.12 7.28
CA LEU A 102 17.83 2.04 7.15
C LEU A 102 19.12 2.48 6.46
N ASN A 103 19.03 3.29 5.40
CA ASN A 103 20.18 3.77 4.65
C ASN A 103 20.94 4.91 5.37
N THR A 104 20.29 5.66 6.27
CA THR A 104 20.88 6.86 6.89
C THR A 104 21.29 6.68 8.34
N GLU A 105 20.45 6.06 9.16
CA GLU A 105 20.66 5.96 10.61
C GLU A 105 21.48 4.71 10.94
N LEU A 106 21.08 3.56 10.41
CA LEU A 106 21.74 2.30 10.70
C LEU A 106 23.11 2.17 10.02
N CYS A 107 23.29 2.71 8.80
CA CYS A 107 24.60 2.75 8.14
C CYS A 107 25.64 3.65 8.84
N LYS A 108 25.23 4.53 9.76
CA LYS A 108 26.15 5.39 10.52
C LYS A 108 26.50 4.83 11.89
N GLU A 109 25.60 4.04 12.48
CA GLU A 109 25.73 3.53 13.84
C GLU A 109 26.35 2.13 13.93
N ILE A 110 26.36 1.36 12.84
CA ILE A 110 26.80 -0.05 12.84
C ILE A 110 28.15 -0.20 12.14
N SER A 111 29.09 -0.91 12.79
CA SER A 111 30.43 -1.14 12.25
C SER A 111 30.48 -2.19 11.15
N ASP A 112 29.52 -3.13 11.11
CA ASP A 112 29.45 -4.19 10.11
C ASP A 112 28.21 -4.04 9.21
N LEU A 113 28.46 -3.70 7.95
CA LEU A 113 27.42 -3.57 6.93
C LEU A 113 26.61 -4.87 6.74
N LEU A 114 27.21 -6.03 7.01
CA LEU A 114 26.56 -7.34 6.88
C LEU A 114 25.36 -7.49 7.81
N GLU A 115 25.36 -6.81 8.96
CA GLU A 115 24.25 -6.86 9.93
C GLU A 115 23.02 -6.08 9.48
N VAL A 116 23.20 -5.10 8.57
CA VAL A 116 22.13 -4.21 8.08
C VAL A 116 21.49 -4.73 6.80
N ILE A 117 22.23 -5.54 6.01
CA ILE A 117 21.76 -6.11 4.74
C ILE A 117 20.40 -6.82 4.90
N PRO A 118 20.16 -7.65 5.93
CA PRO A 118 18.87 -8.31 6.08
C PRO A 118 17.71 -7.31 6.26
N ALA A 119 17.92 -6.26 7.05
CA ALA A 119 16.87 -5.27 7.30
C ALA A 119 16.57 -4.43 6.04
N VAL A 120 17.60 -4.04 5.30
CA VAL A 120 17.48 -3.32 4.02
C VAL A 120 16.80 -4.16 2.94
N THR A 121 17.11 -5.45 2.88
CA THR A 121 16.52 -6.39 1.93
C THR A 121 15.02 -6.55 2.21
N MET A 122 14.65 -6.80 3.48
CA MET A 122 13.25 -6.86 3.90
C MET A 122 12.46 -5.60 3.52
N ALA A 123 13.01 -4.42 3.83
CA ALA A 123 12.34 -3.15 3.55
C ALA A 123 12.20 -2.89 2.04
N SER A 124 13.18 -3.31 1.24
CA SER A 124 13.13 -3.20 -0.21
C SER A 124 12.07 -4.10 -0.82
N LEU A 125 12.02 -5.38 -0.40
CA LEU A 125 10.98 -6.32 -0.81
C LEU A 125 9.58 -5.83 -0.40
N LEU A 126 9.44 -5.32 0.81
CA LEU A 126 8.18 -4.75 1.29
C LEU A 126 7.75 -3.53 0.46
N ALA A 127 8.68 -2.63 0.13
CA ALA A 127 8.41 -1.49 -0.74
C ALA A 127 8.00 -1.92 -2.15
N ASP A 128 8.63 -2.98 -2.69
CA ASP A 128 8.32 -3.52 -4.01
C ASP A 128 6.92 -4.14 -4.07
N VAL A 129 6.49 -4.82 -3.00
CA VAL A 129 5.13 -5.36 -2.84
C VAL A 129 4.10 -4.23 -2.73
N VAL A 130 4.39 -3.18 -1.97
CA VAL A 130 3.50 -2.00 -1.88
C VAL A 130 3.38 -1.27 -3.21
N SER A 131 4.48 -1.14 -3.96
CA SER A 131 4.45 -0.54 -5.29
C SER A 131 3.61 -1.36 -6.29
N CYS A 132 3.54 -2.67 -6.09
CA CYS A 132 2.69 -3.54 -6.89
C CYS A 132 1.20 -3.30 -6.64
N SER A 133 0.78 -3.07 -5.39
CA SER A 133 -0.64 -2.79 -5.09
C SER A 133 -1.12 -1.43 -5.58
N GLU A 134 -0.21 -0.47 -5.78
CA GLU A 134 -0.51 0.83 -6.40
C GLU A 134 -1.03 0.67 -7.83
N LYS A 135 -0.35 -0.14 -8.65
CA LYS A 135 -0.80 -0.44 -10.03
C LYS A 135 -2.17 -1.12 -10.05
N ILE A 136 -2.42 -2.01 -9.09
CA ILE A 136 -3.74 -2.65 -8.93
C ILE A 136 -4.78 -1.58 -8.58
N ALA A 137 -4.48 -0.67 -7.65
CA ALA A 137 -5.39 0.39 -7.25
C ALA A 137 -5.71 1.36 -8.40
N GLU A 138 -4.72 1.71 -9.21
CA GLU A 138 -4.88 2.52 -10.43
C GLU A 138 -5.80 1.82 -11.44
N SER A 139 -5.54 0.54 -11.72
CA SER A 139 -6.37 -0.26 -12.63
C SER A 139 -7.82 -0.40 -12.14
N VAL A 140 -8.01 -0.58 -10.83
CA VAL A 140 -9.36 -0.62 -10.21
C VAL A 140 -10.02 0.76 -10.25
N HIS A 141 -9.25 1.84 -10.12
CA HIS A 141 -9.76 3.21 -10.24
C HIS A 141 -10.24 3.52 -11.67
N GLU A 142 -9.49 3.12 -12.68
CA GLU A 142 -9.88 3.24 -14.08
C GLU A 142 -11.10 2.40 -14.42
N LEU A 143 -11.13 1.14 -13.94
CA LEU A 143 -12.31 0.28 -14.04
C LEU A 143 -13.53 0.96 -13.41
N ALA A 144 -13.37 1.50 -12.20
CA ALA A 144 -14.44 2.20 -11.49
C ALA A 144 -14.96 3.40 -12.29
N SER A 145 -14.07 4.16 -12.94
CA SER A 145 -14.43 5.28 -13.82
C SER A 145 -15.23 4.81 -15.05
N LEU A 146 -14.70 3.82 -15.79
CA LEU A 146 -15.32 3.29 -17.01
C LEU A 146 -16.67 2.62 -16.74
N ALA A 147 -16.77 1.86 -15.66
CA ALA A 147 -17.97 1.15 -15.24
C ALA A 147 -18.94 2.03 -14.41
N LYS A 148 -18.60 3.31 -14.19
CA LYS A 148 -19.42 4.27 -13.43
C LYS A 148 -19.78 3.76 -12.03
N PHE A 149 -18.79 3.27 -11.32
CA PHE A 149 -18.93 2.87 -9.91
C PHE A 149 -19.45 4.04 -9.08
N LYS A 150 -20.20 3.72 -8.03
CA LYS A 150 -20.82 4.73 -7.17
C LYS A 150 -19.77 5.35 -6.26
N SER A 151 -19.76 6.68 -6.13
CA SER A 151 -18.93 7.35 -5.13
C SER A 151 -19.53 7.16 -3.74
N MET A 152 -18.85 6.46 -2.85
CA MET A 152 -19.21 6.48 -1.43
C MET A 152 -18.67 7.79 -0.86
N LYS A 153 -19.54 8.68 -0.38
CA LYS A 153 -19.05 9.84 0.40
C LYS A 153 -18.37 9.30 1.65
N PRO A 154 -17.17 9.78 2.02
CA PRO A 154 -16.65 9.51 3.35
C PRO A 154 -17.69 10.06 4.32
N GLU A 155 -18.34 9.19 5.10
CA GLU A 155 -19.08 9.65 6.27
C GLU A 155 -18.06 10.36 7.15
N LEU A 156 -18.15 11.69 7.20
CA LEU A 156 -17.44 12.49 8.18
C LEU A 156 -17.90 11.94 9.52
N VAL A 157 -16.99 11.27 10.23
CA VAL A 157 -17.19 10.91 11.63
C VAL A 157 -17.53 12.22 12.33
N ALA A 158 -18.82 12.38 12.66
CA ALA A 158 -19.29 13.53 13.40
C ALA A 158 -18.56 13.51 14.74
N GLU A 159 -17.69 14.49 14.95
CA GLU A 159 -17.15 14.77 16.27
C GLU A 159 -18.31 14.94 17.23
N ARG A 160 -18.51 13.98 18.13
CA ARG A 160 -19.25 14.23 19.35
C ARG A 160 -18.42 15.24 20.14
N LYS A 161 -18.83 16.52 20.12
CA LYS A 161 -18.36 17.54 21.06
C LYS A 161 -18.37 16.96 22.49
N PRO A 162 -17.27 17.00 23.24
CA PRO A 162 -17.31 16.73 24.67
C PRO A 162 -18.12 17.85 25.33
N GLY A 163 -19.23 17.50 25.96
CA GLY A 163 -20.03 18.44 26.74
C GLY A 163 -19.18 19.03 27.88
N LEU A 164 -19.17 20.36 27.98
CA LEU A 164 -18.71 21.08 29.15
C LEU A 164 -19.42 20.51 30.39
N ARG A 165 -18.70 19.82 31.26
CA ARG A 165 -19.11 19.69 32.67
C ARG A 165 -18.41 20.79 33.43
N ASN A 166 -19.22 21.76 33.86
CA ASN A 166 -18.81 22.77 34.83
C ASN A 166 -18.44 22.01 36.11
N VAL A 167 -17.18 22.12 36.53
CA VAL A 167 -16.79 21.78 37.90
C VAL A 167 -16.94 23.07 38.69
N GLU A 168 -18.02 23.16 39.44
CA GLU A 168 -18.20 24.18 40.45
C GLU A 168 -17.34 23.77 41.66
N CYS A 169 -16.37 24.62 42.01
CA CYS A 169 -15.54 24.44 43.18
C CYS A 169 -16.35 24.88 44.40
N SER A 170 -16.54 23.99 45.37
CA SER A 170 -16.95 24.31 46.75
C SER A 170 -15.82 23.93 47.69
#